data_AF-A0A7S2UMG0-F1
#
_entry.id   AF-A0A7S2UMG0-F1
#
_cell.length_a   1.000
_cell.length_b   1.000
_cell.length_c   1.000
_cell.angle_alpha   90.00
_cell.angle_beta   90.00
_cell.angle_gamma   90.00
#
_symmetry.space_group_name_H-M   'P 1'
#
loop_
_entity.id
_entity.type
_entity.pdbx_description
1 polymer ?
#
loop_
_entity_poly.entity_id
_entity_poly.type
_entity_poly.pdbx_seq_one_letter_code
_entity_poly.pdbx_strand_id
1 'polypeptide(L)'
;EQPEVTPHIILVDGNGILHVRQAGIACFLGVRTGIPTIGVGKTLYFHDGLTKEMVHVGIEQRVRSFWRKMKEENYSDVTNTPLVQQEKNPIMIDKEAIDASTQIMEESTTEKEPLDTMNDTIEEEIQSRKEIMQNIYPLCDGFAVKLKGASGTVWGAALLGHGGHIGNGRQQTNGSGTINPIYISIGHDISLEEAIQVCASLSRARIPEPVRLADLNGRELMRKVANR
;
A
#
# COMPACT_ATOMS: atom_id res chain seq x y z
N GLU A 1 -16.07 -0.50 31.93
CA GLU A 1 -15.20 -1.00 30.84
C GLU A 1 -15.56 -2.47 30.58
N GLN A 2 -15.37 -2.95 29.36
CA GLN A 2 -15.58 -4.35 28.97
C GLN A 2 -14.21 -4.97 28.62
N PRO A 3 -13.41 -5.36 29.63
CA PRO A 3 -12.04 -5.80 29.43
C PRO A 3 -11.92 -7.00 28.48
N GLU A 4 -12.95 -7.83 28.40
CA GLU A 4 -13.04 -9.03 27.54
C GLU A 4 -13.03 -8.74 26.03
N VAL A 5 -13.31 -7.50 25.61
CA VAL A 5 -13.29 -7.07 24.20
C VAL A 5 -12.26 -5.98 23.93
N THR A 6 -11.27 -5.82 24.80
CA THR A 6 -10.19 -4.86 24.60
C THR A 6 -9.38 -5.24 23.35
N PRO A 7 -9.21 -4.33 22.37
CA PRO A 7 -8.46 -4.66 21.18
C PRO A 7 -6.97 -4.80 21.50
N HIS A 8 -6.33 -5.83 20.93
CA HIS A 8 -4.87 -5.97 20.96
C HIS A 8 -4.17 -4.93 20.06
N ILE A 9 -4.89 -4.42 19.06
CA ILE A 9 -4.39 -3.43 18.11
C ILE A 9 -5.53 -2.58 17.57
N ILE A 10 -5.27 -1.31 17.34
CA ILE A 10 -6.27 -0.37 16.80
C ILE A 10 -5.80 0.15 15.44
N LEU A 11 -6.64 -0.04 14.41
CA LEU A 11 -6.44 0.58 13.11
C LEU A 11 -7.24 1.89 13.07
N VAL A 12 -6.57 2.98 12.71
CA VAL A 12 -7.13 4.34 12.76
C VAL A 12 -7.28 4.89 11.35
N ASP A 13 -8.47 5.41 11.00
CA ASP A 13 -8.69 6.16 9.75
C ASP A 13 -7.97 7.52 9.84
N GLY A 14 -6.70 7.54 9.46
CA GLY A 14 -5.82 8.68 9.67
C GLY A 14 -4.35 8.27 9.69
N ASN A 15 -3.47 9.24 9.92
CA ASN A 15 -2.03 8.99 9.89
C ASN A 15 -1.46 8.70 11.28
N GLY A 16 -0.36 7.96 11.29
CA GLY A 16 0.57 7.84 12.41
C GLY A 16 1.77 8.78 12.20
N ILE A 17 2.98 8.23 12.17
CA ILE A 17 4.22 8.99 11.98
C ILE A 17 4.32 9.67 10.60
N LEU A 18 3.58 9.17 9.59
CA LEU A 18 3.47 9.80 8.26
C LEU A 18 2.60 11.08 8.35
N HIS A 19 3.12 12.09 9.02
CA HIS A 19 2.42 13.31 9.34
C HIS A 19 3.42 14.47 9.48
N VAL A 20 3.01 15.70 9.17
CA VAL A 20 3.88 16.89 9.23
C VAL A 20 4.57 17.11 10.58
N ARG A 21 3.93 16.68 11.67
CA ARG A 21 4.47 16.75 13.05
C ARG A 21 5.04 15.42 13.54
N GLN A 22 5.14 14.42 12.67
CA GLN A 22 5.60 13.05 12.99
C GLN A 22 4.76 12.37 14.10
N ALA A 23 3.57 12.91 14.36
CA ALA A 23 2.64 12.50 15.41
C ALA A 23 1.21 12.75 14.93
N GLY A 24 0.68 11.83 14.14
CA GLY A 24 -0.72 11.85 13.71
C GLY A 24 -1.68 11.33 14.78
N ILE A 25 -2.97 11.23 14.42
CA ILE A 25 -4.02 10.77 15.34
C ILE A 25 -3.79 9.33 15.81
N ALA A 26 -3.21 8.47 14.98
CA ALA A 26 -2.89 7.10 15.38
C ALA A 26 -1.81 7.07 16.47
N CYS A 27 -0.78 7.92 16.37
CA CYS A 27 0.24 8.07 17.41
C CYS A 27 -0.38 8.57 18.72
N PHE A 28 -1.17 9.64 18.64
CA PHE A 28 -1.83 10.20 19.82
C PHE A 28 -2.73 9.18 20.52
N LEU A 29 -3.56 8.46 19.75
CA LEU A 29 -4.44 7.44 20.31
C LEU A 29 -3.63 6.34 21.00
N GLY A 30 -2.59 5.82 20.35
CA GLY A 30 -1.80 4.72 20.88
C GLY A 30 -1.06 5.10 22.16
N VAL A 31 -0.44 6.28 22.20
CA VAL A 31 0.19 6.81 23.42
C VAL A 31 -0.84 7.00 24.54
N ARG A 32 -2.06 7.46 24.21
CA ARG A 32 -3.11 7.73 25.19
C ARG A 32 -3.74 6.46 25.77
N THR A 33 -3.84 5.39 24.97
CA THR A 33 -4.46 4.11 25.35
C THR A 33 -3.45 3.07 25.83
N GLY A 34 -2.17 3.19 25.46
CA GLY A 34 -1.16 2.14 25.66
C GLY A 34 -1.38 0.91 24.78
N ILE A 35 -2.23 1.01 23.75
CA ILE A 35 -2.53 -0.09 22.81
C ILE A 35 -1.79 0.18 21.50
N PRO A 36 -1.17 -0.83 20.86
CA PRO A 36 -0.58 -0.68 19.54
C PRO A 36 -1.55 -0.07 18.54
N THR A 37 -1.06 0.89 17.74
CA THR A 37 -1.88 1.59 16.74
C THR A 37 -1.23 1.63 15.38
N ILE A 38 -2.06 1.53 14.34
CA ILE A 38 -1.67 1.69 12.94
C ILE A 38 -2.49 2.83 12.32
N GLY A 39 -1.82 3.77 11.67
CA GLY A 39 -2.46 4.76 10.83
C GLY A 39 -2.76 4.22 9.43
N VAL A 40 -4.01 4.28 9.01
CA VAL A 40 -4.51 3.87 7.69
C VAL A 40 -5.02 5.10 6.92
N GLY A 41 -4.17 5.67 6.07
CA GLY A 41 -4.50 6.82 5.24
C GLY A 41 -5.11 6.43 3.88
N LYS A 42 -6.21 7.08 3.49
CA LYS A 42 -6.83 6.90 2.14
C LYS A 42 -6.16 7.76 1.06
N THR A 43 -5.47 8.80 1.50
CA THR A 43 -4.78 9.79 0.67
C THR A 43 -3.38 9.99 1.25
N LEU A 44 -2.40 10.20 0.38
CA LEU A 44 -1.05 10.56 0.82
C LEU A 44 -1.11 11.96 1.41
N TYR A 45 -0.61 12.10 2.63
CA TYR A 45 -0.40 13.38 3.27
C TYR A 45 1.06 13.80 3.07
N PHE A 46 1.26 15.03 2.62
CA PHE A 46 2.59 15.54 2.30
C PHE A 46 3.47 15.61 3.56
N HIS A 47 4.64 14.95 3.52
CA HIS A 47 5.65 15.01 4.57
C HIS A 47 7.05 14.73 3.97
N ASP A 48 8.07 15.46 4.45
CA ASP A 48 9.49 15.21 4.17
C ASP A 48 9.83 15.02 2.67
N GLY A 49 9.31 15.90 1.81
CA GLY A 49 9.57 15.88 0.36
C GLY A 49 8.76 14.86 -0.44
N LEU A 50 7.96 13.99 0.20
CA LEU A 50 7.09 13.04 -0.51
C LEU A 50 5.90 13.76 -1.15
N THR A 51 5.90 13.86 -2.48
CA THR A 51 4.75 14.36 -3.26
C THR A 51 3.85 13.23 -3.74
N LYS A 52 2.59 13.55 -4.06
CA LYS A 52 1.63 12.55 -4.56
C LYS A 52 2.05 12.00 -5.90
N GLU A 53 2.58 12.86 -6.75
CA GLU A 53 3.05 12.58 -8.09
C GLU A 53 4.21 11.60 -8.03
N MET A 54 5.23 11.87 -7.20
CA MET A 54 6.36 10.97 -6.99
C MET A 54 5.93 9.61 -6.49
N VAL A 55 5.03 9.56 -5.50
CA VAL A 55 4.56 8.29 -4.96
C VAL A 55 3.73 7.51 -5.99
N HIS A 56 2.91 8.19 -6.80
CA HIS A 56 2.13 7.54 -7.84
C HIS A 56 3.03 6.92 -8.92
N VAL A 57 3.96 7.71 -9.45
CA VAL A 57 4.93 7.26 -10.47
C VAL A 57 5.83 6.17 -9.89
N GLY A 58 6.32 6.35 -8.67
CA GLY A 58 7.17 5.40 -7.97
C GLY A 58 6.49 4.05 -7.77
N ILE A 59 5.21 4.02 -7.33
CA ILE A 59 4.44 2.77 -7.21
C ILE A 59 4.38 2.05 -8.56
N GLU A 60 4.10 2.78 -9.64
CA GLU A 60 4.00 2.19 -10.97
C GLU A 60 5.34 1.59 -11.43
N GLN A 61 6.44 2.31 -11.24
CA GLN A 61 7.79 1.82 -11.52
C GLN A 61 8.14 0.58 -10.68
N ARG A 62 7.83 0.60 -9.38
CA ARG A 62 8.09 -0.52 -8.47
C ARG A 62 7.32 -1.78 -8.86
N VAL A 63 6.02 -1.65 -9.11
CA VAL A 63 5.16 -2.76 -9.53
C VAL A 63 5.62 -3.35 -10.86
N ARG A 64 5.98 -2.50 -11.83
CA ARG A 64 6.55 -2.94 -13.12
C ARG A 64 7.87 -3.68 -12.94
N SER A 65 8.77 -3.11 -12.14
CA SER A 65 10.10 -3.70 -11.89
C SER A 65 9.98 -5.05 -11.18
N PHE A 66 9.08 -5.15 -10.19
CA PHE A 66 8.79 -6.41 -9.52
C PHE A 66 8.25 -7.46 -10.49
N TRP A 67 7.29 -7.10 -11.33
CA TRP A 67 6.75 -8.01 -12.34
C TRP A 67 7.79 -8.47 -13.37
N ARG A 68 8.67 -7.57 -13.81
CA ARG A 68 9.77 -7.91 -14.72
C ARG A 68 10.74 -8.90 -14.07
N LYS A 69 11.18 -8.64 -12.84
CA LYS A 69 12.05 -9.57 -12.07
C LYS A 69 11.39 -10.94 -11.91
N MET A 70 10.10 -10.98 -11.59
CA MET A 70 9.34 -12.24 -11.49
C MET A 70 9.28 -13.02 -12.81
N LYS A 71 9.11 -12.33 -13.95
CA LYS A 71 9.16 -12.96 -15.27
C LYS A 71 10.55 -13.53 -15.58
N GLU A 72 11.61 -12.79 -15.27
CA GLU A 72 12.99 -13.21 -15.51
C GLU A 72 13.40 -14.40 -14.64
N GLU A 73 12.97 -14.42 -13.37
CA GLU A 73 13.27 -15.49 -12.41
C GLU A 73 12.43 -16.77 -12.64
N ASN A 74 11.26 -16.69 -13.28
CA ASN A 74 10.30 -17.80 -13.41
C ASN A 74 9.78 -18.07 -14.85
N TYR A 75 10.54 -17.78 -15.91
CA TYR A 75 10.10 -17.94 -17.31
C TYR A 75 9.97 -19.42 -17.81
N SER A 76 9.46 -20.35 -17.00
CA SER A 76 9.00 -21.66 -17.52
C SER A 76 7.91 -22.40 -16.72
N ASP A 77 7.60 -22.06 -15.46
CA ASP A 77 6.78 -22.97 -14.61
C ASP A 77 5.48 -22.41 -14.03
N VAL A 78 5.19 -21.11 -14.15
CA VAL A 78 4.08 -20.49 -13.38
C VAL A 78 2.70 -20.66 -14.05
N THR A 79 2.62 -21.05 -15.33
CA THR A 79 1.34 -21.21 -16.04
C THR A 79 0.72 -22.60 -15.92
N ASN A 80 1.42 -23.58 -15.32
CA ASN A 80 0.98 -24.99 -15.29
C ASN A 80 0.83 -25.61 -13.90
N THR A 81 0.98 -24.83 -12.82
CA THR A 81 0.79 -25.38 -11.47
C THR A 81 -0.71 -25.44 -11.15
N PRO A 82 -1.29 -26.63 -10.85
CA PRO A 82 -2.69 -26.73 -10.44
C PRO A 82 -2.90 -25.86 -9.20
N LEU A 83 -4.08 -25.24 -9.10
CA LEU A 83 -4.56 -24.55 -7.90
C LEU A 83 -4.71 -25.58 -6.77
N VAL A 84 -3.60 -25.98 -6.16
CA VAL A 84 -3.58 -26.61 -4.85
C VAL A 84 -4.27 -25.62 -3.92
N GLN A 85 -5.19 -26.11 -3.09
CA GLN A 85 -5.90 -25.31 -2.08
C GLN A 85 -4.85 -24.66 -1.15
N GLN A 86 -4.41 -23.46 -1.50
CA GLN A 86 -3.23 -22.82 -0.92
C GLN A 86 -3.61 -22.03 0.33
N GLU A 87 -2.73 -22.12 1.33
CA GLU A 87 -2.57 -21.14 2.41
C GLU A 87 -2.62 -19.71 1.85
N LYS A 88 -3.00 -18.71 2.68
CA LYS A 88 -3.04 -17.30 2.24
C LYS A 88 -1.72 -16.93 1.54
N ASN A 89 -1.82 -16.30 0.38
CA ASN A 89 -0.63 -15.86 -0.34
C ASN A 89 0.11 -14.81 0.50
N PRO A 90 1.45 -14.76 0.42
CA PRO A 90 2.23 -13.83 1.21
C PRO A 90 1.97 -12.38 0.81
N ILE A 91 2.32 -11.46 1.70
CA ILE A 91 2.30 -10.01 1.41
C ILE A 91 3.69 -9.60 0.99
N MET A 92 3.82 -9.13 -0.24
CA MET A 92 5.10 -8.72 -0.81
C MET A 92 5.41 -7.30 -0.36
N ILE A 93 6.51 -7.13 0.37
CA ILE A 93 7.07 -5.83 0.70
C ILE A 93 8.29 -5.62 -0.17
N ASP A 94 8.25 -4.59 -1.02
CA ASP A 94 9.36 -4.26 -1.90
C ASP A 94 10.62 -3.93 -1.07
N LYS A 95 11.76 -4.45 -1.52
CA LYS A 95 13.06 -4.20 -0.89
C LYS A 95 13.51 -2.76 -1.09
N GLU A 96 13.08 -2.13 -2.19
CA GLU A 96 13.41 -0.75 -2.50
C GLU A 96 12.25 0.17 -2.13
N ALA A 97 12.58 1.36 -1.64
CA ALA A 97 11.61 2.38 -1.26
C ALA A 97 11.44 3.41 -2.38
N ILE A 98 10.29 4.08 -2.39
CA ILE A 98 10.16 5.36 -3.09
C ILE A 98 10.88 6.39 -2.23
N ASP A 99 11.98 6.93 -2.74
CA ASP A 99 12.89 7.80 -2.01
C ASP A 99 12.78 9.24 -2.53
N ALA A 100 12.45 10.18 -1.65
CA ALA A 100 12.36 11.59 -2.01
C ALA A 100 13.71 12.32 -2.05
N SER A 101 14.79 11.69 -1.58
CA SER A 101 16.13 12.28 -1.62
C SER A 101 16.76 12.23 -3.02
N THR A 102 16.33 11.32 -3.89
CA THR A 102 16.91 11.13 -5.23
C THR A 102 16.59 12.27 -6.21
N GLN A 103 15.51 13.04 -5.98
CA GLN A 103 15.20 14.22 -6.80
C GLN A 103 16.10 15.43 -6.50
N ILE A 104 16.81 15.46 -5.37
CA ILE A 104 17.71 16.57 -5.01
C ILE A 104 19.00 16.54 -5.88
N MET A 105 19.26 15.45 -6.61
CA MET A 105 20.49 15.29 -7.41
C MET A 105 20.34 15.58 -8.91
N GLU A 106 19.13 15.72 -9.46
CA GLU A 106 18.94 15.91 -10.92
C GLU A 106 18.87 17.38 -11.38
N GLU A 107 19.08 18.36 -10.50
CA GLU A 107 19.23 19.79 -10.85
C GLU A 107 20.68 20.28 -10.73
N SER A 108 21.68 19.49 -11.13
CA SER A 108 22.99 20.04 -11.52
C SER A 108 23.81 19.01 -12.31
N THR A 109 23.82 19.15 -13.65
CA THR A 109 24.99 19.11 -14.56
C THR A 109 24.56 18.66 -15.97
N THR A 110 24.49 19.66 -16.87
CA THR A 110 25.05 19.71 -18.24
C THR A 110 24.95 18.51 -19.21
N GLU A 111 24.46 18.88 -20.39
CA GLU A 111 24.79 18.40 -21.75
C GLU A 111 24.10 17.11 -22.26
N LYS A 112 23.21 17.32 -23.24
CA LYS A 112 22.66 16.30 -24.14
C LYS A 112 23.75 15.91 -25.15
N GLU A 113 24.13 14.65 -25.19
CA GLU A 113 24.65 14.04 -26.41
C GLU A 113 23.59 13.13 -27.06
N PRO A 114 23.44 13.15 -28.40
CA PRO A 114 22.50 12.30 -29.10
C PRO A 114 23.13 10.94 -29.39
N LEU A 115 22.46 9.84 -29.01
CA LEU A 115 22.82 8.50 -29.45
C LEU A 115 21.98 8.10 -30.67
N ASP A 116 22.64 7.90 -31.80
CA ASP A 116 22.10 7.27 -33.01
C ASP A 116 22.13 5.73 -32.91
N THR A 117 21.02 5.13 -33.33
CA THR A 117 20.84 3.81 -33.96
C THR A 117 21.48 2.56 -33.32
N MET A 118 20.65 1.63 -32.85
CA MET A 118 20.29 0.37 -33.57
C MET A 118 19.32 -0.48 -32.73
N ASN A 119 18.27 -0.97 -33.41
CA ASN A 119 17.12 -1.69 -32.87
C ASN A 119 17.48 -3.05 -32.26
N ASP A 120 16.83 -3.39 -31.14
CA ASP A 120 16.19 -4.70 -31.01
C ASP A 120 14.79 -4.52 -30.39
N THR A 121 13.81 -4.83 -31.23
CA THR A 121 12.38 -4.81 -30.98
C THR A 121 11.98 -5.83 -29.91
N ILE A 122 11.73 -5.34 -28.70
CA ILE A 122 10.56 -5.77 -27.93
C ILE A 122 9.81 -4.47 -27.65
N GLU A 123 8.77 -4.19 -28.43
CA GLU A 123 7.74 -3.25 -27.99
C GLU A 123 7.17 -3.84 -26.70
N GLU A 124 7.70 -3.43 -25.54
CA GLU A 124 7.07 -3.73 -24.25
C GLU A 124 5.66 -3.13 -24.34
N GLU A 125 4.67 -3.98 -24.60
CA GLU A 125 3.26 -3.63 -24.50
C GLU A 125 3.08 -2.88 -23.17
N ILE A 126 2.66 -1.62 -23.23
CA ILE A 126 2.52 -0.76 -22.05
C ILE A 126 1.35 -1.31 -21.23
N GLN A 127 1.63 -2.34 -20.44
CA GLN A 127 0.63 -3.00 -19.60
C GLN A 127 0.16 -2.00 -18.54
N SER A 128 -1.14 -1.86 -18.35
CA SER A 128 -1.66 -0.97 -17.32
C SER A 128 -1.33 -1.47 -15.91
N ARG A 129 -1.25 -0.59 -14.90
CA ARG A 129 -1.07 -1.02 -13.49
C ARG A 129 -2.07 -2.10 -13.09
N LYS A 130 -3.30 -2.02 -13.60
CA LYS A 130 -4.35 -2.98 -13.33
C LYS A 130 -4.00 -4.37 -13.88
N GLU A 131 -3.53 -4.46 -15.12
CA GLU A 131 -3.11 -5.73 -15.73
C GLU A 131 -1.91 -6.34 -14.98
N ILE A 132 -0.92 -5.53 -14.63
CA ILE A 132 0.25 -6.02 -13.91
C ILE A 132 -0.15 -6.57 -12.54
N MET A 133 -1.01 -5.85 -11.80
CA MET A 133 -1.54 -6.33 -10.52
C MET A 133 -2.38 -7.60 -10.68
N GLN A 134 -3.08 -7.78 -11.80
CA GLN A 134 -3.80 -9.03 -12.09
C GLN A 134 -2.87 -10.22 -12.28
N ASN A 135 -1.72 -9.98 -12.91
CA ASN A 135 -0.72 -11.01 -13.10
C ASN A 135 0.06 -11.35 -11.82
N ILE A 136 0.24 -10.35 -10.93
CA ILE A 136 0.91 -10.53 -9.64
C ILE A 136 0.01 -11.21 -8.60
N TYR A 137 -1.32 -11.01 -8.67
CA TYR A 137 -2.27 -11.47 -7.65
C TYR A 137 -2.23 -12.97 -7.31
N PRO A 138 -2.05 -13.90 -8.28
CA PRO A 138 -1.89 -15.32 -7.96
C PRO A 138 -0.70 -15.61 -7.03
N LEU A 139 0.28 -14.70 -6.94
CA LEU A 139 1.52 -14.86 -6.19
C LEU A 139 1.51 -14.15 -4.83
N CYS A 140 0.66 -13.13 -4.63
CA CYS A 140 0.63 -12.36 -3.38
C CYS A 140 -0.75 -11.78 -3.07
N ASP A 141 -1.09 -11.70 -1.78
CA ASP A 141 -2.34 -11.07 -1.28
C ASP A 141 -2.19 -9.56 -1.03
N GLY A 142 -1.10 -8.97 -1.50
CA GLY A 142 -0.83 -7.54 -1.40
C GLY A 142 0.61 -7.21 -1.74
N PHE A 143 0.81 -6.00 -2.26
CA PHE A 143 2.11 -5.44 -2.58
C PHE A 143 2.27 -4.11 -1.84
N ALA A 144 3.36 -3.96 -1.10
CA ALA A 144 3.66 -2.78 -0.31
C ALA A 144 5.01 -2.18 -0.71
N VAL A 145 5.04 -0.86 -0.85
CA VAL A 145 6.25 -0.10 -1.19
C VAL A 145 6.51 0.90 -0.07
N LYS A 146 7.71 0.87 0.51
CA LYS A 146 8.10 1.81 1.57
C LYS A 146 8.23 3.24 1.01
N LEU A 147 7.88 4.22 1.83
CA LEU A 147 7.92 5.64 1.50
C LEU A 147 9.00 6.30 2.35
N LYS A 148 10.09 6.68 1.70
CA LYS A 148 11.27 7.25 2.31
C LYS A 148 11.37 8.72 1.95
N GLY A 149 11.37 9.57 2.97
CA GLY A 149 11.43 11.02 2.78
C GLY A 149 12.85 11.50 2.48
N ALA A 150 12.99 12.79 2.18
CA ALA A 150 14.24 13.44 1.83
C ALA A 150 15.28 13.37 2.96
N SER A 151 14.84 13.27 4.22
CA SER A 151 15.71 13.01 5.37
C SER A 151 16.34 11.61 5.37
N GLY A 152 15.91 10.71 4.48
CA GLY A 152 16.27 9.30 4.47
C GLY A 152 15.44 8.44 5.42
N THR A 153 14.52 9.03 6.19
CA THR A 153 13.62 8.33 7.11
C THR A 153 12.49 7.64 6.34
N VAL A 154 12.16 6.40 6.72
CA VAL A 154 10.98 5.70 6.21
C VAL A 154 9.77 6.09 7.05
N TRP A 155 8.81 6.79 6.45
CA TRP A 155 7.65 7.34 7.14
C TRP A 155 6.44 6.40 7.12
N GLY A 156 6.41 5.45 6.18
CA GLY A 156 5.30 4.53 6.01
C GLY A 156 5.45 3.69 4.76
N ALA A 157 4.34 3.11 4.30
CA ALA A 157 4.29 2.34 3.06
C ALA A 157 2.99 2.58 2.30
N ALA A 158 3.06 2.56 0.98
CA ALA A 158 1.88 2.44 0.12
C ALA A 158 1.56 0.95 -0.07
N LEU A 159 0.37 0.53 0.35
CA LEU A 159 -0.12 -0.84 0.23
C LEU A 159 -1.24 -0.89 -0.81
N LEU A 160 -1.11 -1.79 -1.78
CA LEU A 160 -2.05 -2.02 -2.88
C LEU A 160 -2.16 -3.51 -3.20
N GLY A 161 -3.09 -3.88 -4.07
CA GLY A 161 -3.31 -5.28 -4.44
C GLY A 161 -3.99 -6.13 -3.37
N HIS A 162 -4.15 -5.58 -2.17
CA HIS A 162 -4.83 -6.21 -1.06
C HIS A 162 -6.34 -6.02 -1.13
N GLY A 163 -7.07 -6.85 -0.40
CA GLY A 163 -8.53 -6.92 -0.47
C GLY A 163 -9.00 -7.46 -1.82
N GLY A 164 -10.31 -7.44 -2.09
CA GLY A 164 -10.88 -7.97 -3.34
C GLY A 164 -11.83 -9.15 -3.15
N HIS A 165 -11.99 -9.60 -1.90
CA HIS A 165 -12.99 -10.60 -1.53
C HIS A 165 -14.41 -10.03 -1.42
N ILE A 166 -14.54 -8.70 -1.28
CA ILE A 166 -15.83 -7.98 -1.31
C ILE A 166 -15.79 -6.98 -2.46
N GLY A 167 -16.60 -7.23 -3.50
CA GLY A 167 -16.86 -6.23 -4.53
C GLY A 167 -17.82 -5.15 -4.00
N ASN A 168 -17.63 -3.90 -4.43
CA ASN A 168 -18.51 -2.76 -4.12
C ASN A 168 -19.89 -2.93 -4.80
N GLY A 169 -20.72 -3.90 -4.37
CA GLY A 169 -21.98 -4.24 -5.04
C GLY A 169 -21.81 -4.77 -6.48
N ARG A 170 -20.57 -5.07 -6.88
CA ARG A 170 -20.21 -5.74 -8.14
C ARG A 170 -19.69 -7.13 -7.78
N GLN A 171 -19.89 -8.11 -8.67
CA GLN A 171 -19.40 -9.49 -8.53
C GLN A 171 -17.97 -9.52 -7.94
N GLN A 172 -17.67 -10.57 -7.17
CA GLN A 172 -16.31 -10.89 -6.74
C GLN A 172 -15.36 -10.67 -7.91
N THR A 173 -14.44 -9.72 -7.77
CA THR A 173 -13.42 -9.53 -8.79
C THR A 173 -12.37 -10.59 -8.52
N ASN A 174 -12.40 -11.65 -9.32
CA ASN A 174 -11.32 -12.62 -9.39
C ASN A 174 -10.05 -11.85 -9.84
N GLY A 175 -9.25 -11.39 -8.88
CA GLY A 175 -7.81 -11.43 -9.06
C GLY A 175 -7.01 -10.15 -9.24
N SER A 176 -7.19 -9.07 -8.47
CA SER A 176 -6.09 -8.07 -8.31
C SER A 176 -6.16 -7.19 -7.08
N GLY A 177 -7.11 -7.44 -6.18
CA GLY A 177 -7.41 -6.54 -5.07
C GLY A 177 -7.53 -5.08 -5.50
N THR A 178 -7.14 -4.16 -4.62
CA THR A 178 -7.39 -2.74 -4.84
C THR A 178 -6.21 -2.02 -5.48
N ILE A 179 -6.44 -1.39 -6.64
CA ILE A 179 -5.42 -0.67 -7.41
C ILE A 179 -5.05 0.70 -6.84
N ASN A 180 -5.89 1.22 -5.94
CA ASN A 180 -5.68 2.51 -5.30
C ASN A 180 -5.08 2.26 -3.93
N PRO A 181 -3.84 2.71 -3.68
CA PRO A 181 -3.14 2.37 -2.46
C PRO A 181 -3.84 2.94 -1.23
N ILE A 182 -3.68 2.27 -0.10
CA ILE A 182 -3.77 2.88 1.23
C ILE A 182 -2.37 3.13 1.75
N TYR A 183 -2.23 4.13 2.60
CA TYR A 183 -0.96 4.56 3.16
C TYR A 183 -0.88 4.13 4.61
N ILE A 184 -0.01 3.17 4.89
CA ILE A 184 0.18 2.60 6.21
C ILE A 184 1.32 3.34 6.90
N SER A 185 1.11 3.71 8.16
CA SER A 185 2.15 4.34 8.98
C SER A 185 2.05 3.84 10.42
N ILE A 186 3.20 3.74 11.09
CA ILE A 186 3.28 3.34 12.49
C ILE A 186 2.54 4.39 13.34
N GLY A 187 1.64 3.96 14.20
CA GLY A 187 1.06 4.82 15.24
C GLY A 187 1.84 4.70 16.54
N HIS A 188 1.79 3.52 17.18
CA HIS A 188 2.40 3.24 18.48
C HIS A 188 2.69 1.75 18.61
N ASP A 189 3.84 1.42 19.21
CA ASP A 189 4.22 0.07 19.65
C ASP A 189 4.01 -1.06 18.61
N ILE A 190 4.42 -0.79 17.36
CA ILE A 190 4.40 -1.77 16.26
C ILE A 190 5.44 -1.41 15.20
N SER A 191 6.04 -2.39 14.54
CA SER A 191 6.90 -2.15 13.37
C SER A 191 6.09 -1.84 12.10
N LEU A 192 6.72 -1.24 11.10
CA LEU A 192 6.05 -0.92 9.84
C LEU A 192 5.65 -2.20 9.08
N GLU A 193 6.52 -3.21 9.07
CA GLU A 193 6.31 -4.49 8.40
C GLU A 193 5.12 -5.24 9.01
N GLU A 194 5.05 -5.32 10.34
CA GLU A 194 3.89 -5.90 11.04
C GLU A 194 2.61 -5.11 10.76
N ALA A 195 2.69 -3.77 10.77
CA ALA A 195 1.54 -2.92 10.46
C ALA A 195 0.99 -3.18 9.05
N ILE A 196 1.87 -3.34 8.06
CA ILE A 196 1.49 -3.70 6.68
C ILE A 196 0.78 -5.06 6.64
N GLN A 197 1.38 -6.07 7.28
CA GLN A 197 0.84 -7.43 7.30
C GLN A 197 -0.54 -7.48 7.98
N VAL A 198 -0.67 -6.84 9.14
CA VAL A 198 -1.94 -6.75 9.87
C VAL A 198 -2.99 -6.05 9.01
N CYS A 199 -2.69 -4.87 8.44
CA CYS A 199 -3.64 -4.13 7.63
C CYS A 199 -4.16 -4.94 6.45
N ALA A 200 -3.28 -5.57 5.69
CA ALA A 200 -3.70 -6.33 4.53
C ALA A 200 -4.39 -7.66 4.89
N SER A 201 -3.96 -8.35 5.95
CA SER A 201 -4.64 -9.58 6.43
C SER A 201 -6.08 -9.34 6.90
N LEU A 202 -6.36 -8.13 7.40
CA LEU A 202 -7.68 -7.66 7.84
C LEU A 202 -8.49 -6.99 6.72
N SER A 203 -7.98 -6.94 5.48
CA SER A 203 -8.63 -6.28 4.37
C SER A 203 -9.41 -7.24 3.49
N ARG A 204 -10.73 -7.09 3.43
CA ARG A 204 -11.57 -7.76 2.42
C ARG A 204 -11.92 -6.82 1.26
N ALA A 205 -11.80 -5.52 1.48
CA ALA A 205 -11.93 -4.43 0.51
C ALA A 205 -10.68 -3.53 0.57
N ARG A 206 -10.70 -2.37 -0.12
CA ARG A 206 -9.59 -1.38 -0.09
C ARG A 206 -9.24 -0.93 1.33
N ILE A 207 -10.24 -0.80 2.19
CA ILE A 207 -10.08 -0.33 3.56
C ILE A 207 -10.16 -1.56 4.48
N PRO A 208 -9.21 -1.75 5.42
CA PRO A 208 -9.26 -2.83 6.40
C PRO A 208 -10.60 -2.88 7.11
N GLU A 209 -11.10 -4.09 7.38
CA GLU A 209 -12.44 -4.33 7.92
C GLU A 209 -12.76 -3.52 9.19
N PRO A 210 -11.88 -3.41 10.21
CA PRO A 210 -12.16 -2.61 11.40
C PRO A 210 -12.44 -1.14 11.08
N VAL A 211 -11.65 -0.55 10.19
CA VAL A 211 -11.80 0.86 9.78
C VAL A 211 -13.04 1.04 8.91
N ARG A 212 -13.29 0.10 8.00
CA ARG A 212 -14.47 0.10 7.13
C ARG A 212 -15.77 0.03 7.94
N LEU A 213 -15.83 -0.84 8.94
CA LEU A 213 -16.99 -0.99 9.82
C LEU A 213 -17.20 0.25 10.69
N ALA A 214 -16.12 0.84 11.22
CA ALA A 214 -16.20 2.08 11.98
C ALA A 214 -16.79 3.24 11.15
N ASP A 215 -16.33 3.43 9.90
CA ASP A 215 -16.86 4.46 8.98
C ASP A 215 -18.35 4.21 8.65
N LEU A 216 -18.73 2.95 8.36
CA LEU A 216 -20.13 2.60 8.08
C LEU A 216 -21.06 2.87 9.26
N ASN A 217 -20.66 2.44 10.46
CA ASN A 217 -21.42 2.65 11.69
C ASN A 217 -21.54 4.15 11.99
N GLY A 218 -20.44 4.91 11.85
CA GLY A 218 -20.43 6.36 12.02
C GLY A 218 -21.40 7.06 11.07
N ARG A 219 -21.39 6.72 9.78
CA ARG A 219 -22.32 7.26 8.78
C ARG A 219 -23.78 6.88 9.04
N GLU A 220 -24.03 5.68 9.53
CA GLU A 220 -25.38 5.27 9.93
C GLU A 220 -25.91 6.10 11.10
N LEU A 221 -25.08 6.32 12.12
CA LEU A 221 -25.41 7.17 13.26
C LEU A 221 -25.69 8.61 12.81
N MET A 222 -24.86 9.19 11.95
CA MET A 222 -25.09 10.54 11.42
C MET A 222 -26.41 10.65 10.63
N ARG A 223 -26.76 9.63 9.84
CA ARG A 223 -28.05 9.58 9.14
C ARG A 223 -29.23 9.51 10.12
N LYS A 224 -29.12 8.71 11.18
CA LYS A 224 -30.14 8.61 12.24
C LYS A 224 -30.32 9.93 12.99
N VAL A 225 -29.24 10.67 13.22
CA VAL A 225 -29.28 11.99 13.87
C VAL A 225 -29.89 13.05 12.94
N ALA A 226 -29.54 13.05 11.65
CA ALA A 226 -30.06 14.02 10.68
C ALA A 226 -31.55 13.82 10.35
N ASN A 227 -32.07 12.60 10.52
CA ASN A 227 -33.48 12.26 10.29
C ASN A 227 -34.36 12.38 11.57
N ARG A 228 -33.82 12.91 12.66
CA ARG A 228 -34.54 13.24 13.90
C ARG A 228 -34.79 14.73 13.97
#